data_AF-P80287-F1
#
_entry.id   AF-P80287-F1
#
_cell.length_a   1.000
_cell.length_b   1.000
_cell.length_c   1.000
_cell.angle_alpha   90.00
_cell.angle_beta   90.00
_cell.angle_gamma   90.00
#
_symmetry.space_group_name_H-M   'P 1'
#
loop_
_entity.id
_entity.type
_entity.pdbx_description
1 polymer ?
#
loop_
_entity_poly.entity_id
_entity_poly.type
_entity_poly.pdbx_seq_one_letter_code
_entity_poly.pdbx_strand_id
1 'polypeptide(L)'
;QDWSSFQNKHIDYPETSASNPNAYCDLMMQRRNLNPTKCKTRNTFVHASPSEIQQVCGSGGTHYEDNLYDSNESFDLTDCKNVGGTAPSSCKYNGTPGTKRIRIACENNQPVHFELVLS
;
A
#
# COMPACT_ATOMS: atom_id res chain seq x y z
N GLN A 1 0.58 -10.83 -8.56
CA GLN A 1 0.00 -11.20 -7.24
C GLN A 1 -1.50 -11.23 -7.44
N ASP A 2 -2.30 -11.87 -6.59
CA ASP A 2 -3.76 -11.76 -6.73
C ASP A 2 -4.32 -10.57 -5.95
N TRP A 3 -5.61 -10.28 -6.17
CA TRP A 3 -6.32 -9.21 -5.48
C TRP A 3 -6.32 -9.38 -3.96
N SER A 4 -6.51 -10.59 -3.46
CA SER A 4 -6.49 -10.89 -2.03
C SER A 4 -5.14 -10.52 -1.39
N SER A 5 -4.04 -10.89 -2.07
CA SER A 5 -2.68 -10.53 -1.65
C SER A 5 -2.45 -9.03 -1.70
N PHE A 6 -2.97 -8.33 -2.71
CA PHE A 6 -2.89 -6.87 -2.80
C PHE A 6 -3.61 -6.22 -1.62
N GLN A 7 -4.86 -6.63 -1.33
CA GLN A 7 -5.63 -6.10 -0.20
C GLN A 7 -4.86 -6.24 1.12
N ASN A 8 -4.33 -7.44 1.40
CA ASN A 8 -3.54 -7.66 2.62
C ASN A 8 -2.28 -6.77 2.69
N LYS A 9 -1.62 -6.52 1.55
CA LYS A 9 -0.36 -5.77 1.50
C LYS A 9 -0.55 -4.26 1.51
N HIS A 10 -1.64 -3.77 0.92
CA HIS A 10 -1.74 -2.35 0.53
C HIS A 10 -3.01 -1.66 1.00
N ILE A 11 -3.97 -2.35 1.61
CA ILE A 11 -5.22 -1.72 2.06
C ILE A 11 -5.35 -1.85 3.58
N ASP A 12 -5.62 -0.74 4.24
CA ASP A 12 -5.95 -0.67 5.66
C ASP A 12 -7.06 0.35 5.88
N TYR A 13 -8.31 -0.14 5.86
CA TYR A 13 -9.49 0.68 5.98
C TYR A 13 -10.56 0.01 6.88
N PRO A 14 -11.05 0.70 7.92
CA PRO A 14 -10.57 1.99 8.41
C PRO A 14 -9.11 1.90 8.86
N GLU A 15 -8.38 3.02 8.78
CA GLU A 15 -6.97 3.07 9.18
C GLU A 15 -6.79 2.60 10.63
N THR A 16 -5.82 1.71 10.85
CA THR A 16 -5.46 1.24 12.18
C THR A 16 -4.80 2.38 12.98
N SER A 17 -5.37 2.72 14.14
CA SER A 17 -4.78 3.73 15.03
C SER A 17 -3.41 3.29 15.58
N ALA A 18 -2.46 4.23 15.58
CA ALA A 18 -1.14 4.11 16.20
C ALA A 18 -0.67 5.48 16.71
N SER A 19 0.34 5.51 17.57
CA SER A 19 0.81 6.75 18.22
C SER A 19 1.50 7.74 17.26
N ASN A 20 2.05 7.24 16.16
CA ASN A 20 2.65 8.02 15.08
C ASN A 20 2.83 7.13 13.82
N PRO A 21 3.14 7.70 12.64
CA PRO A 21 3.29 6.94 11.39
C PRO A 21 4.38 5.84 11.42
N ASN A 22 5.45 6.01 12.19
CA ASN A 22 6.49 4.97 12.31
C ASN A 22 5.95 3.76 13.09
N ALA A 23 5.27 4.03 14.21
CA ALA A 23 4.62 3.00 15.00
C ALA A 23 3.52 2.28 14.21
N TYR A 24 2.76 3.02 13.38
CA TYR A 24 1.81 2.45 12.42
C TYR A 24 2.51 1.45 11.47
N CYS A 25 3.57 1.88 10.81
CA CYS A 25 4.30 1.04 9.86
C CYS A 25 4.90 -0.21 10.52
N ASP A 26 5.57 -0.07 11.66
CA ASP A 26 6.11 -1.21 12.43
C ASP A 26 5.00 -2.23 12.75
N LEU A 27 3.87 -1.74 13.25
CA LEU A 27 2.71 -2.55 13.62
C LEU A 27 2.11 -3.28 12.42
N MET A 28 1.83 -2.56 11.34
CA MET A 28 1.13 -3.10 10.18
C MET A 28 1.99 -4.05 9.37
N MET A 29 3.28 -3.74 9.21
CA MET A 29 4.23 -4.63 8.55
C MET A 29 4.36 -5.98 9.29
N GLN A 30 4.28 -5.96 10.63
CA GLN A 30 4.27 -7.18 11.44
C GLN A 30 2.92 -7.91 11.37
N ARG A 31 1.80 -7.21 11.60
CA ARG A 31 0.44 -7.79 11.61
C ARG A 31 0.08 -8.45 10.28
N ARG A 32 0.50 -7.86 9.17
CA ARG A 32 0.24 -8.37 7.82
C ARG A 32 1.27 -9.42 7.35
N ASN A 33 2.21 -9.81 8.22
CA ASN A 33 3.28 -10.77 7.96
C ASN A 33 4.09 -10.44 6.69
N LEU A 34 4.48 -9.17 6.52
CA LEU A 34 5.16 -8.70 5.30
C LEU A 34 6.68 -8.85 5.34
N ASN A 35 7.22 -9.30 6.47
CA ASN A 35 8.65 -9.49 6.71
C ASN A 35 9.01 -10.93 7.14
N PRO A 36 8.52 -12.00 6.48
CA PRO A 36 8.68 -13.36 7.02
C PRO A 36 10.15 -13.81 7.14
N THR A 37 11.00 -13.39 6.20
CA THR A 37 12.43 -13.79 6.17
C THR A 37 13.39 -12.61 6.01
N LYS A 38 12.91 -11.49 5.49
CA LYS A 38 13.67 -10.24 5.32
C LYS A 38 12.75 -9.05 5.51
N CYS A 39 13.28 -7.94 6.01
CA CYS A 39 12.53 -6.69 6.07
C CYS A 39 12.27 -6.19 4.63
N LYS A 40 11.01 -5.93 4.30
CA LYS A 40 10.62 -5.36 3.02
C LYS A 40 11.12 -3.92 2.97
N THR A 41 11.80 -3.53 1.89
CA THR A 41 12.43 -2.21 1.79
C THR A 41 11.43 -1.05 1.83
N ARG A 42 10.26 -1.23 1.21
CA ARG A 42 9.19 -0.22 1.15
C ARG A 42 7.83 -0.90 1.03
N ASN A 43 6.80 -0.32 1.63
CA ASN A 43 5.41 -0.71 1.45
C ASN A 43 4.51 0.51 1.64
N THR A 44 3.38 0.58 0.93
CA THR A 44 2.40 1.65 1.12
C THR A 44 1.08 1.03 1.52
N PHE A 45 0.46 1.57 2.56
CA PHE A 45 -0.92 1.26 2.95
C PHE A 45 -1.82 2.42 2.55
N VAL A 46 -2.87 2.12 1.79
CA VAL A 46 -3.90 3.07 1.35
C VAL A 46 -5.09 2.94 2.30
N HIS A 47 -5.58 4.09 2.77
CA HIS A 47 -6.63 4.22 3.78
C HIS A 47 -7.99 4.51 3.13
N ALA A 48 -8.37 3.68 2.17
CA ALA A 48 -9.66 3.76 1.47
C ALA A 48 -10.27 2.36 1.34
N SER A 49 -11.59 2.30 1.12
CA SER A 49 -12.27 1.01 1.02
C SER A 49 -11.73 0.20 -0.18
N PRO A 50 -11.74 -1.15 -0.09
CA PRO A 50 -11.35 -1.99 -1.22
C PRO A 50 -12.12 -1.67 -2.51
N SER A 51 -13.40 -1.30 -2.39
CA SER A 51 -14.25 -0.91 -3.53
C SER A 51 -13.83 0.40 -4.20
N GLU A 52 -13.30 1.37 -3.45
CA GLU A 52 -12.77 2.61 -4.03
C GLU A 52 -11.45 2.36 -4.76
N ILE A 53 -10.56 1.58 -4.15
CA ILE A 53 -9.25 1.25 -4.74
C ILE A 53 -9.42 0.38 -5.99
N GLN A 54 -10.39 -0.54 -5.98
CA GLN A 54 -10.70 -1.38 -7.14
C GLN A 54 -11.17 -0.56 -8.35
N GLN A 55 -11.86 0.57 -8.15
CA GLN A 55 -12.31 1.43 -9.24
C GLN A 55 -11.17 2.05 -10.05
N VAL A 56 -9.95 2.11 -9.50
CA VAL A 56 -8.76 2.57 -10.24
C VAL A 56 -8.50 1.70 -11.49
N CYS A 57 -8.86 0.42 -11.44
CA CYS A 57 -8.76 -0.48 -12.59
C CYS A 57 -9.93 -0.32 -13.59
N GLY A 58 -10.60 0.83 -13.60
CA GLY A 58 -11.77 1.13 -14.42
C GLY A 58 -12.04 2.63 -14.47
N SER A 59 -13.28 3.04 -14.17
CA SER A 59 -13.69 4.46 -14.26
C SER A 59 -12.98 5.40 -13.28
N GLY A 60 -12.41 4.87 -12.20
CA GLY A 60 -11.68 5.63 -11.19
C GLY A 60 -10.19 5.83 -11.53
N GLY A 61 -9.71 5.32 -12.66
CA GLY A 61 -8.32 5.49 -13.08
C GLY A 61 -8.17 5.88 -14.55
N THR A 62 -6.95 6.23 -14.91
CA THR A 62 -6.52 6.50 -16.28
C THR A 62 -5.44 5.50 -16.65
N HIS A 63 -5.60 4.79 -17.78
CA HIS A 63 -4.59 3.87 -18.29
C HIS A 63 -3.28 4.64 -18.56
N TYR A 64 -2.16 4.08 -18.10
CA TYR A 64 -0.84 4.68 -18.27
C TYR A 64 -0.01 3.93 -19.31
N GLU A 65 0.35 2.67 -19.03
CA GLU A 65 1.04 1.78 -19.96
C GLU A 65 0.81 0.32 -19.53
N ASP A 66 0.95 -0.64 -20.45
CA ASP A 66 0.72 -2.06 -20.18
C ASP A 66 -0.57 -2.31 -19.39
N ASN A 67 -0.45 -2.85 -18.18
CA ASN A 67 -1.56 -3.04 -17.26
C ASN A 67 -1.56 -2.04 -16.08
N LEU A 68 -0.81 -0.95 -16.17
CA LEU A 68 -0.71 0.12 -15.18
C LEU A 68 -1.79 1.19 -15.36
N TYR A 69 -2.38 1.60 -14.24
CA TYR A 69 -3.39 2.64 -14.14
C TYR A 69 -3.01 3.64 -13.06
N ASP A 70 -3.20 4.92 -13.35
CA ASP A 70 -3.09 6.00 -12.38
C ASP A 70 -4.46 6.30 -11.79
N SER A 71 -4.58 6.37 -10.47
CA SER A 71 -5.83 6.80 -9.84
C SER A 71 -6.17 8.22 -10.24
N ASN A 72 -7.43 8.50 -10.60
CA ASN A 72 -7.84 9.85 -10.95
C ASN A 72 -7.84 10.76 -9.71
N GLU A 73 -8.38 10.24 -8.61
CA GLU A 73 -8.42 10.88 -7.31
C GLU A 73 -7.19 10.54 -6.46
N SER A 74 -6.94 11.37 -5.45
CA SER A 74 -5.94 11.09 -4.42
C SER A 74 -6.54 10.28 -3.28
N PHE A 75 -5.73 9.44 -2.65
CA PHE A 75 -6.10 8.68 -1.47
C PHE A 75 -5.22 9.07 -0.29
N ASP A 76 -5.79 9.04 0.91
CA ASP A 76 -4.99 9.03 2.13
C ASP A 76 -4.21 7.71 2.20
N LEU A 77 -2.92 7.82 2.49
CA LEU A 77 -2.01 6.70 2.56
C LEU A 77 -0.87 6.97 3.53
N THR A 78 -0.21 5.88 3.94
CA THR A 78 1.05 5.91 4.67
C THR A 78 2.09 5.09 3.92
N ASP A 79 3.16 5.75 3.49
CA ASP A 79 4.31 5.11 2.88
C ASP A 79 5.36 4.73 3.94
N CYS A 80 5.61 3.43 4.05
CA CYS A 80 6.51 2.82 5.02
C CYS A 80 7.84 2.49 4.35
N LYS A 81 8.92 3.17 4.72
CA LYS A 81 10.28 2.90 4.24
C LYS A 81 11.12 2.26 5.33
N ASN A 82 11.74 1.12 5.05
CA ASN A 82 12.58 0.43 6.02
C ASN A 82 13.81 1.28 6.39
N VAL A 83 14.12 1.33 7.68
CA VAL A 83 15.29 2.02 8.25
C VAL A 83 16.20 1.08 9.05
N GLY A 84 15.97 -0.24 8.97
CA GLY A 84 16.78 -1.27 9.62
C GLY A 84 15.95 -2.30 10.40
N GLY A 85 16.61 -2.98 11.33
CA GLY A 85 16.05 -4.08 12.10
C GLY A 85 16.15 -5.44 11.40
N THR A 86 15.73 -6.49 12.10
CA THR A 86 15.86 -7.89 11.66
C THR A 86 14.49 -8.56 11.60
N ALA A 87 14.23 -9.26 10.48
CA ALA A 87 13.05 -10.08 10.32
C ALA A 87 13.04 -11.27 11.30
N PRO A 88 11.85 -11.78 11.69
CA PRO A 88 10.53 -11.30 11.29
C PRO A 88 9.94 -10.21 12.20
N SER A 89 10.53 -9.95 13.37
CA SER A 89 9.85 -9.22 14.46
C SER A 89 10.44 -7.86 14.84
N SER A 90 11.59 -7.47 14.29
CA SER A 90 12.28 -6.23 14.70
C SER A 90 12.52 -5.23 13.57
N CYS A 91 11.95 -5.46 12.39
CA CYS A 91 12.01 -4.50 11.27
C CYS A 91 11.45 -3.14 11.69
N LYS A 92 12.17 -2.06 11.34
CA LYS A 92 11.80 -0.68 11.66
C LYS A 92 11.54 0.14 10.41
N TYR A 93 10.55 1.04 10.49
CA TYR A 93 10.10 1.84 9.36
C TYR A 93 9.99 3.33 9.72
N ASN A 94 10.31 4.17 8.75
CA ASN A 94 9.85 5.55 8.71
C ASN A 94 8.52 5.59 7.93
N GLY A 95 7.47 6.10 8.57
CA GLY A 95 6.14 6.27 7.97
C GLY A 95 5.95 7.70 7.50
N THR A 96 5.59 7.88 6.24
CA THR A 96 5.25 9.18 5.66
C THR A 96 3.77 9.19 5.26
N PRO A 97 2.90 9.86 6.05
CA PRO A 97 1.49 10.00 5.68
C PRO A 97 1.35 11.03 4.56
N GLY A 98 0.28 10.92 3.79
CA GLY A 98 -0.09 11.94 2.81
C GLY A 98 -1.33 11.57 2.01
N THR A 99 -1.86 12.55 1.29
CA THR A 99 -2.97 12.38 0.36
C THR A 99 -2.43 12.50 -1.05
N LYS A 100 -2.34 11.38 -1.77
CA LYS A 100 -1.64 11.29 -3.06
C LYS A 100 -2.36 10.36 -4.04
N ARG A 101 -2.16 10.59 -5.33
CA ARG A 101 -2.52 9.62 -6.36
C ARG A 101 -1.58 8.42 -6.32
N ILE A 102 -2.03 7.29 -6.84
CA ILE A 102 -1.27 6.05 -6.88
C ILE A 102 -1.22 5.50 -8.30
N ARG A 103 -0.16 4.77 -8.62
CA ARG A 103 -0.09 3.91 -9.80
C ARG A 103 -0.13 2.46 -9.35
N ILE A 104 -1.01 1.68 -9.96
CA ILE A 104 -1.18 0.25 -9.67
C ILE A 104 -1.28 -0.55 -10.97
N ALA A 105 -0.88 -1.81 -10.94
CA ALA A 105 -1.15 -2.75 -12.00
C ALA A 105 -2.48 -3.46 -11.77
N CYS A 106 -3.22 -3.67 -12.85
CA CYS A 106 -4.56 -4.25 -12.87
C CYS A 106 -4.60 -5.54 -13.70
N GLU A 107 -5.30 -6.56 -13.23
CA GLU A 107 -5.64 -7.76 -14.00
C GLU A 107 -7.12 -8.07 -13.77
N ASN A 108 -7.90 -8.29 -14.83
CA ASN A 108 -9.34 -8.59 -14.75
C ASN A 108 -10.12 -7.56 -13.88
N ASN A 109 -9.85 -6.27 -14.08
CA ASN A 109 -10.44 -5.15 -13.31
C ASN A 109 -10.15 -5.20 -11.79
N GLN A 110 -9.08 -5.89 -11.38
CA GLN A 110 -8.63 -5.96 -9.99
C GLN A 110 -7.18 -5.51 -9.84
N PRO A 111 -6.85 -4.72 -8.81
CA PRO A 111 -5.46 -4.40 -8.50
C PRO A 111 -4.65 -5.65 -8.11
N VAL A 112 -3.45 -5.76 -8.66
CA VAL A 112 -2.55 -6.91 -8.42
C VAL A 112 -1.13 -6.50 -8.04
N HIS A 113 -0.77 -5.23 -8.25
CA HIS A 113 0.52 -4.68 -7.87
C HIS A 113 0.42 -3.19 -7.55
N PHE A 114 1.11 -2.73 -6.50
CA PHE A 114 1.28 -1.31 -6.21
C PHE A 114 2.62 -0.87 -6.78
N GLU A 115 2.59 0.02 -7.77
CA GLU A 115 3.80 0.45 -8.48
C GLU A 115 4.48 1.61 -7.74
N LEU A 116 3.78 2.74 -7.59
CA LEU A 116 4.30 3.89 -6.83
C LEU A 116 3.22 4.86 -6.35
N VAL A 117 3.62 5.70 -5.40
CA VAL A 117 2.91 6.94 -5.02
C VAL A 117 3.29 8.03 -6.02
N LEU A 118 2.30 8.65 -6.65
CA LEU A 118 2.48 9.74 -7.61
C LEU A 118 2.61 11.08 -6.88
N SER A 119 3.37 12.00 -7.50
CA SER A 119 3.66 13.34 -6.95
C SER A 119 2.45 14.27 -6.97
#